data_AF-A0A395J472-F1
#
_entry.id   AF-A0A395J472-F1
#
_cell.length_a   1.000
_cell.length_b   1.000
_cell.length_c   1.000
_cell.angle_alpha   90.00
_cell.angle_beta   90.00
_cell.angle_gamma   90.00
#
_symmetry.space_group_name_H-M   'P 1'
#
loop_
_entity.id
_entity.type
_entity.pdbx_description
1 polymer ?
#
loop_
_entity_poly.entity_id
_entity_poly.type
_entity_poly.pdbx_seq_one_letter_code
_entity_poly.pdbx_strand_id
1 'polypeptide(L)'
;MLQPKGTYENEANSLVKAMQEKGLQFQEGRMLTSLEAPEAAIFAQARALLDWNARNPFCGGCGQPTLSINAGTKRVCPPTDFASLSTAQAGTNPATPTQRAPCATRKGVSNLSFPVPIPQSSWQYALAGFCEPAESVEEAVRREVWEESGVKLGRVVIHSTQPWPYPANLMIGAIAQALPDGERGTFGT
;
A
#
# COMPACT_ATOMS: atom_id res chain seq x y z
N MET A 1 10.43 -5.27 -4.90
CA MET A 1 11.81 -5.06 -4.45
C MET A 1 12.46 -4.12 -5.45
N LEU A 2 12.88 -2.93 -5.01
CA LEU A 2 13.42 -1.86 -5.85
C LEU A 2 14.84 -2.23 -6.27
N GLN A 3 14.99 -3.15 -7.23
CA GLN A 3 16.26 -3.26 -7.94
C GLN A 3 16.42 -2.01 -8.81
N PRO A 4 17.59 -1.37 -8.81
CA PRO A 4 17.83 -0.24 -9.67
C PRO A 4 17.71 -0.71 -11.13
N LYS A 5 16.75 -0.15 -11.85
CA LYS A 5 16.52 -0.45 -13.25
C LYS A 5 16.33 0.86 -14.01
N GLY A 6 17.00 0.99 -15.16
CA GLY A 6 16.82 2.11 -16.08
C GLY A 6 17.83 3.23 -15.87
N THR A 7 17.39 4.48 -16.03
CA THR A 7 18.27 5.66 -16.22
C THR A 7 19.23 5.94 -15.07
N TYR A 8 18.89 5.55 -13.84
CA TYR A 8 19.66 5.84 -12.63
C TYR A 8 20.39 4.62 -12.04
N GLU A 9 20.58 3.57 -12.85
CA GLU A 9 21.14 2.31 -12.37
C GLU A 9 22.58 2.47 -11.86
N ASN A 10 23.39 3.27 -12.56
CA ASN A 10 24.78 3.52 -12.19
C ASN A 10 24.92 4.29 -10.87
N GLU A 11 24.08 5.32 -10.63
CA GLU A 11 24.13 6.07 -9.37
C GLU A 11 23.55 5.27 -8.19
N ALA A 12 22.54 4.44 -8.44
CA ALA A 12 22.01 3.57 -7.40
C ALA A 12 23.05 2.50 -7.00
N ASN A 13 23.74 1.90 -7.96
CA ASN A 13 24.79 0.91 -7.68
C ASN A 13 25.99 1.55 -6.96
N SER A 14 26.37 2.79 -7.29
CA SER A 14 27.45 3.49 -6.58
C SER A 14 27.06 3.80 -5.13
N LEU A 15 25.81 4.20 -4.87
CA LEU A 15 25.30 4.41 -3.53
C LEU A 15 25.29 3.11 -2.71
N VAL A 16 24.82 2.00 -3.30
CA VAL A 16 24.81 0.69 -2.64
C VAL A 16 26.22 0.28 -2.22
N LYS A 17 27.20 0.41 -3.13
CA LYS A 17 28.60 0.11 -2.82
C LYS A 17 29.13 0.96 -1.67
N ALA A 18 28.85 2.28 -1.69
CA ALA A 18 29.28 3.18 -0.62
C ALA A 18 28.64 2.85 0.75
N MET A 19 27.41 2.33 0.77
CA MET A 19 26.78 1.88 2.02
C MET A 19 27.37 0.55 2.51
N GLN A 20 27.68 -0.37 1.60
CA GLN A 20 28.35 -1.64 1.92
C GLN A 20 29.75 -1.43 2.48
N GLU A 21 30.51 -0.46 1.96
CA GLU A 21 31.83 -0.07 2.48
C GLU A 21 31.77 0.46 3.92
N LYS A 22 30.62 1.01 4.34
CA LYS A 22 30.37 1.42 5.74
C LYS A 22 29.96 0.25 6.65
N GLY A 23 29.95 -0.98 6.14
CA GLY A 23 29.53 -2.18 6.87
C GLY A 23 28.01 -2.37 6.95
N LEU A 24 27.21 -1.59 6.20
CA LEU A 24 25.76 -1.74 6.16
C LEU A 24 25.35 -2.81 5.14
N GLN A 25 24.34 -3.61 5.46
CA GLN A 25 23.82 -4.64 4.57
C GLN A 25 22.42 -4.29 4.08
N PHE A 26 22.14 -4.59 2.81
CA PHE A 26 20.79 -4.45 2.27
C PHE A 26 19.97 -5.66 2.70
N GLN A 27 18.89 -5.42 3.43
CA GLN A 27 18.04 -6.51 3.88
C GLN A 27 17.00 -6.83 2.80
N GLU A 28 17.20 -7.96 2.14
CA GLU A 28 16.27 -8.48 1.15
C GLU A 28 15.18 -9.29 1.84
N GLY A 29 13.97 -8.74 1.91
CA GLY A 29 12.83 -9.43 2.50
C GLY A 29 11.51 -8.78 2.12
N ARG A 30 10.49 -9.60 1.84
CA ARG A 30 9.12 -9.10 1.68
C ARG A 30 8.58 -8.57 3.01
N MET A 31 9.01 -9.14 4.13
CA MET A 31 8.60 -8.78 5.48
C MET A 31 9.84 -8.64 6.38
N LEU A 32 9.87 -7.56 7.15
CA LEU A 32 10.91 -7.25 8.11
C LEU A 32 10.24 -7.11 9.49
N THR A 33 10.29 -8.18 10.27
CA THR A 33 9.62 -8.28 11.57
C THR A 33 10.59 -8.12 12.74
N SER A 34 11.87 -7.87 12.47
CA SER A 34 12.92 -7.75 13.48
C SER A 34 13.13 -6.31 13.99
N LEU A 35 12.43 -5.32 13.43
CA LEU A 35 12.52 -3.93 13.86
C LEU A 35 11.70 -3.69 15.12
N GLU A 36 12.18 -2.79 15.97
CA GLU A 36 11.38 -2.30 17.10
C GLU A 36 10.16 -1.51 16.60
N ALA A 37 9.10 -1.46 17.41
CA ALA A 37 7.85 -0.78 17.05
C ALA A 37 8.01 0.65 16.47
N PRO A 38 8.81 1.57 17.05
CA PRO A 38 8.97 2.91 16.49
C PRO A 38 9.69 2.93 15.13
N GLU A 39 10.72 2.11 14.97
CA GLU A 39 11.47 2.00 13.72
C GLU A 39 10.64 1.34 12.63
N ALA A 40 9.90 0.30 13.00
CA ALA A 40 8.96 -0.40 12.13
C ALA A 40 7.88 0.56 11.61
N ALA A 41 7.40 1.51 12.43
CA ALA A 41 6.41 2.51 12.00
C ALA A 41 6.98 3.47 10.94
N ILE A 42 8.22 3.95 11.12
CA ILE A 42 8.90 4.82 10.15
C ILE A 42 9.15 4.08 8.84
N PHE A 43 9.68 2.85 8.95
CA PHE A 43 9.87 1.97 7.80
C PHE A 43 8.55 1.73 7.07
N ALA A 44 7.47 1.50 7.82
CA ALA A 44 6.16 1.23 7.26
C ALA A 44 5.63 2.40 6.43
N GLN A 45 5.73 3.61 6.96
CA GLN A 45 5.34 4.83 6.26
C GLN A 45 6.15 5.01 4.97
N ALA A 46 7.48 4.90 5.05
CA ALA A 46 8.36 5.07 3.90
C ALA A 46 8.06 4.03 2.81
N ARG A 47 7.89 2.76 3.21
CA ARG A 47 7.59 1.66 2.29
C ARG A 47 6.24 1.87 1.61
N ALA A 48 5.21 2.21 2.36
CA ALA A 48 3.87 2.46 1.82
C ALA A 48 3.87 3.62 0.81
N LEU A 49 4.58 4.71 1.12
CA LEU A 49 4.70 5.87 0.24
C LEU A 49 5.39 5.53 -1.08
N LEU A 50 6.53 4.83 -1.02
CA LEU A 50 7.27 4.39 -2.20
C LEU A 50 6.46 3.39 -3.03
N ASP A 51 5.79 2.45 -2.38
CA ASP A 51 4.95 1.45 -3.02
C ASP A 51 3.78 2.07 -3.78
N TRP A 52 3.07 3.00 -3.13
CA TRP A 52 1.94 3.70 -3.71
C TRP A 52 2.35 4.53 -4.92
N ASN A 53 3.45 5.28 -4.83
CA ASN A 53 3.96 6.08 -5.95
C ASN A 53 4.40 5.21 -7.13
N ALA A 54 4.98 4.04 -6.88
CA ALA A 54 5.41 3.13 -7.94
C ALA A 54 4.22 2.46 -8.66
N ARG A 55 3.14 2.13 -7.93
CA ARG A 55 1.96 1.45 -8.49
C ARG A 55 0.91 2.37 -9.09
N ASN A 56 0.90 3.65 -8.72
CA ASN A 56 -0.10 4.62 -9.18
C ASN A 56 0.49 5.75 -10.06
N PRO A 57 1.25 5.45 -11.13
CA PRO A 57 1.76 6.49 -12.01
C PRO A 57 0.68 7.15 -12.88
N PHE A 58 -0.45 6.47 -13.11
CA PHE A 58 -1.53 6.93 -13.99
C PHE A 58 -2.81 7.30 -13.24
N CYS A 59 -3.61 8.18 -13.84
CA CYS A 59 -4.86 8.66 -13.29
C CYS A 59 -5.96 7.61 -13.49
N GLY A 60 -6.59 7.14 -12.41
CA GLY A 60 -7.69 6.17 -12.51
C GLY A 60 -8.93 6.68 -13.27
N GLY A 61 -9.11 7.99 -13.42
CA GLY A 61 -10.24 8.57 -14.15
C GLY A 61 -10.02 8.77 -15.65
N CYS A 62 -8.77 8.98 -16.11
CA CYS A 62 -8.50 9.27 -17.52
C CYS A 62 -7.30 8.52 -18.12
N GLY A 63 -6.63 7.66 -17.36
CA GLY A 63 -5.47 6.87 -17.80
C GLY A 63 -4.17 7.66 -18.00
N GLN A 64 -4.19 8.99 -17.86
CA GLN A 64 -3.02 9.84 -18.14
C GLN A 64 -1.99 9.85 -17.01
N PRO A 65 -0.70 10.13 -17.28
CA PRO A 65 0.33 10.25 -16.25
C PRO A 65 0.00 11.30 -15.20
N THR A 66 0.28 10.97 -13.94
CA THR A 66 0.09 11.83 -12.76
C THR A 66 1.41 12.34 -12.21
N LEU A 67 1.37 13.53 -11.63
CA LEU A 67 2.52 14.14 -10.97
C LEU A 67 2.48 13.86 -9.47
N SER A 68 3.62 13.47 -8.90
CA SER A 68 3.79 13.38 -7.46
C SER A 68 4.05 14.76 -6.89
N ILE A 69 3.26 15.17 -5.89
CA ILE A 69 3.39 16.45 -5.20
C ILE A 69 3.39 16.22 -3.68
N ASN A 70 3.60 17.27 -2.88
CA ASN A 70 3.63 17.21 -1.41
C ASN A 70 4.58 16.11 -0.88
N ALA A 71 5.83 16.15 -1.34
CA ALA A 71 6.87 15.18 -0.95
C ALA A 71 6.46 13.71 -1.17
N GLY A 72 5.59 13.43 -2.15
CA GLY A 72 5.18 12.08 -2.49
C GLY A 72 3.86 11.63 -1.90
N THR A 73 3.23 12.41 -1.01
CA THR A 73 2.00 12.03 -0.30
C THR A 73 0.72 12.25 -1.10
N LYS A 74 0.82 12.89 -2.26
CA LYS A 74 -0.31 13.18 -3.14
C LYS A 74 0.10 13.04 -4.60
N ARG A 75 -0.80 12.50 -5.41
CA ARG A 75 -0.67 12.50 -6.87
C ARG A 75 -1.79 13.30 -7.49
N VAL A 76 -1.45 14.09 -8.49
CA VAL A 76 -2.40 14.98 -9.19
C VAL A 76 -2.36 14.69 -10.68
N CYS A 77 -3.54 14.60 -11.29
CA CYS A 77 -3.65 14.65 -12.74
C CYS A 77 -3.48 16.11 -13.20
N PRO A 78 -2.36 16.48 -13.86
CA PRO A 78 -2.19 17.86 -14.29
C PRO A 78 -3.17 18.19 -15.43
N PRO A 79 -3.63 19.45 -15.55
CA PRO A 79 -4.51 19.91 -16.63
C PRO A 79 -3.77 20.03 -17.97
N THR A 80 -2.45 20.16 -17.91
CA THR A 80 -1.55 20.31 -19.04
C THR A 80 -0.40 19.32 -18.91
N ASP A 81 0.15 18.90 -20.04
CA ASP A 81 1.32 18.02 -20.05
C ASP A 81 2.45 18.61 -20.87
N PHE A 82 3.64 18.59 -20.29
CA PHE A 82 4.88 18.90 -20.99
C PHE A 82 5.53 17.65 -21.58
N ALA A 83 5.19 16.45 -21.10
CA ALA A 83 5.74 15.19 -21.60
C ALA A 83 5.17 14.79 -22.98
N SER A 84 4.01 15.32 -23.36
CA SER A 84 3.45 15.19 -24.72
C SER A 84 4.09 16.13 -25.73
N LEU A 85 4.94 17.07 -25.29
CA LEU A 85 5.76 17.85 -26.21
C LEU A 85 6.80 16.87 -26.76
N SER A 86 6.68 16.54 -28.06
CA SER A 86 7.73 15.80 -28.76
C SER A 86 9.05 16.46 -28.42
N THR A 87 9.94 15.69 -27.80
CA THR A 87 11.35 15.93 -27.53
C THR A 87 11.76 17.38 -27.72
N ALA A 88 12.09 18.09 -26.64
CA ALA A 88 12.79 19.37 -26.71
C ALA A 88 13.95 19.29 -27.72
N GLN A 89 13.67 19.61 -28.99
CA GLN A 89 14.69 19.86 -29.99
C GLN A 89 15.28 21.18 -29.55
N ALA A 90 16.55 21.10 -29.18
CA ALA A 90 17.39 22.23 -28.83
C ALA A 90 17.07 23.44 -29.71
N GLY A 91 16.55 24.51 -29.09
CA GLY A 91 16.64 25.85 -29.65
C GLY A 91 15.39 26.48 -30.27
N THR A 92 14.16 25.98 -30.08
CA THR A 92 12.96 26.73 -30.51
C THR A 92 11.92 26.89 -29.40
N ASN A 93 11.32 28.10 -29.34
CA ASN A 93 10.35 28.70 -28.41
C ASN A 93 9.57 27.78 -27.44
N PRO A 94 9.25 28.24 -26.21
CA PRO A 94 8.56 27.42 -25.20
C PRO A 94 7.22 26.93 -25.76
N ALA A 95 7.17 25.64 -26.11
CA ALA A 95 5.99 25.03 -26.68
C ALA A 95 4.85 25.04 -25.65
N THR A 96 3.72 25.64 -26.02
CA THR A 96 2.53 25.72 -25.17
C THR A 96 2.06 24.31 -24.83
N PRO A 97 1.94 23.94 -23.55
CA PRO A 97 1.45 22.63 -23.14
C PRO A 97 0.07 22.35 -23.72
N THR A 98 -0.13 21.15 -24.26
CA THR A 98 -1.45 20.74 -24.73
C THR A 98 -2.41 20.64 -23.54
N GLN A 99 -3.56 21.32 -23.62
CA GLN A 99 -4.60 21.18 -22.62
C GLN A 99 -5.26 19.80 -22.71
N ARG A 100 -5.37 19.12 -21.57
CA ARG A 100 -6.04 17.82 -21.46
C ARG A 100 -7.52 18.01 -21.13
N ALA A 101 -8.38 17.17 -21.72
CA ALA A 101 -9.83 17.12 -21.45
C ALA A 101 -10.13 17.09 -19.94
N PRO A 102 -11.24 17.70 -19.48
CA PRO A 102 -11.60 17.76 -18.06
C PRO A 102 -11.69 16.35 -17.46
N CYS A 103 -11.13 16.16 -16.26
CA CYS A 103 -11.14 14.88 -15.56
C CYS A 103 -11.70 15.07 -14.15
N ALA A 104 -12.59 14.17 -13.72
CA ALA A 104 -13.26 14.23 -12.43
C ALA A 104 -12.28 14.22 -11.24
N THR A 105 -11.16 13.51 -11.36
CA THR A 105 -10.12 13.40 -10.33
C THR A 105 -9.28 14.68 -10.17
N ARG A 106 -9.41 15.69 -11.04
CA ARG A 106 -8.70 16.98 -10.86
C ARG A 106 -9.26 17.82 -9.72
N LYS A 107 -10.56 17.67 -9.46
CA LYS A 107 -11.28 18.44 -8.43
C LYS A 107 -11.46 17.64 -7.14
N GLY A 108 -11.30 16.32 -7.20
CA GLY A 108 -11.39 15.42 -6.04
C GLY A 108 -10.03 14.90 -5.59
N VAL A 109 -9.93 14.51 -4.32
CA VAL A 109 -8.79 13.73 -3.82
C VAL A 109 -9.20 12.25 -3.90
N SER A 110 -8.67 11.53 -4.89
CA SER A 110 -8.88 10.08 -4.99
C SER A 110 -7.61 9.37 -4.52
N ASN A 111 -7.55 9.04 -3.22
CA ASN A 111 -6.54 8.13 -2.69
C ASN A 111 -7.06 6.69 -2.78
N LEU A 112 -7.17 6.18 -4.01
CA LEU A 112 -7.55 4.79 -4.24
C LEU A 112 -6.30 3.92 -4.12
N SER A 113 -6.22 3.12 -3.08
CA SER A 113 -5.27 2.02 -2.99
C SER A 113 -6.08 0.73 -2.94
N PHE A 114 -5.95 -0.08 -3.99
CA PHE A 114 -6.46 -1.44 -3.97
C PHE A 114 -5.42 -2.34 -3.31
N PRO A 115 -5.74 -2.98 -2.18
CA PRO A 115 -4.83 -3.90 -1.53
C PRO A 115 -4.69 -5.17 -2.38
N VAL A 116 -3.51 -5.80 -2.31
CA VAL A 116 -3.24 -7.08 -2.95
C VAL A 116 -3.39 -8.18 -1.90
N PRO A 117 -4.10 -9.29 -2.18
CA PRO A 117 -4.22 -10.39 -1.24
C PRO A 117 -2.85 -11.02 -0.96
N ILE A 118 -2.61 -11.34 0.31
CA ILE A 118 -1.43 -12.10 0.75
C ILE A 118 -1.78 -13.59 0.80
N PRO A 119 -0.90 -14.48 0.30
CA PRO A 119 -1.13 -15.92 0.44
C PRO A 119 -0.97 -16.34 1.91
N GLN A 120 -1.91 -17.17 2.37
CA GLN A 120 -1.94 -17.74 3.72
C GLN A 120 -0.70 -18.63 3.95
N SER A 121 0.00 -18.46 5.07
CA SER A 121 1.18 -19.25 5.47
C SER A 121 0.85 -20.19 6.62
N SER A 122 1.47 -21.37 6.68
CA SER A 122 1.16 -22.51 7.56
C SER A 122 1.46 -22.36 9.07
N TRP A 123 1.31 -21.17 9.65
CA TRP A 123 1.42 -20.91 11.09
C TRP A 123 0.03 -20.81 11.71
N GLN A 124 -0.14 -21.04 13.02
CA GLN A 124 -1.41 -20.73 13.71
C GLN A 124 -1.47 -19.22 13.97
N TYR A 125 -2.22 -18.51 13.12
CA TYR A 125 -2.47 -17.07 13.22
C TYR A 125 -3.96 -16.80 13.50
N ALA A 126 -4.26 -15.62 14.06
CA ALA A 126 -5.63 -15.15 14.16
C ALA A 126 -6.18 -14.83 12.76
N LEU A 127 -7.44 -15.22 12.48
CA LEU A 127 -8.11 -14.94 11.21
C LEU A 127 -8.08 -13.43 10.92
N ALA A 128 -7.86 -13.08 9.65
CA ALA A 128 -7.67 -11.69 9.23
C ALA A 128 -8.21 -11.48 7.82
N GLY A 129 -8.92 -10.37 7.62
CA GLY A 129 -9.43 -9.98 6.32
C GLY A 129 -9.60 -8.48 6.19
N PHE A 130 -10.13 -8.04 5.04
CA PHE A 130 -10.29 -6.63 4.73
C PHE A 130 -11.66 -6.14 5.21
N CYS A 131 -11.72 -4.93 5.75
CA CYS A 131 -13.00 -4.25 5.94
C CYS A 131 -13.56 -3.84 4.58
N GLU A 132 -14.83 -4.17 4.35
CA GLU A 132 -15.53 -3.75 3.15
C GLU A 132 -15.99 -2.29 3.24
N PRO A 133 -16.24 -1.62 2.09
CA PRO A 133 -16.77 -0.26 2.10
C PRO A 133 -18.08 -0.17 2.88
N ALA A 134 -18.17 0.81 3.79
CA ALA A 134 -19.30 1.02 4.69
C ALA A 134 -19.52 -0.07 5.76
N GLU A 135 -18.56 -0.95 5.97
CA GLU A 135 -18.55 -1.91 7.07
C GLU A 135 -17.88 -1.31 8.33
N SER A 136 -18.39 -1.64 9.52
CA SER A 136 -17.66 -1.35 10.76
C SER A 136 -16.57 -2.40 10.99
N VAL A 137 -15.56 -2.09 11.81
CA VAL A 137 -14.50 -3.05 12.13
C VAL A 137 -15.08 -4.32 12.78
N GLU A 138 -16.08 -4.17 13.64
CA GLU A 138 -16.73 -5.26 14.33
C GLU A 138 -17.57 -6.14 13.40
N GLU A 139 -18.20 -5.56 12.37
CA GLU A 139 -18.91 -6.33 11.35
C GLU A 139 -17.93 -7.10 10.45
N ALA A 140 -16.82 -6.47 10.05
CA ALA A 140 -15.75 -7.12 9.29
C ALA A 140 -15.19 -8.34 10.03
N VAL A 141 -14.93 -8.21 11.34
CA VAL A 141 -14.46 -9.33 12.17
C VAL A 141 -15.49 -10.47 12.22
N ARG A 142 -16.80 -10.16 12.32
CA ARG A 142 -17.85 -11.19 12.35
C ARG A 142 -17.96 -11.91 11.00
N ARG A 143 -17.94 -11.16 9.90
CA ARG A 143 -18.04 -11.69 8.54
C ARG A 143 -16.85 -12.59 8.22
N GLU A 144 -15.63 -12.09 8.37
CA GLU A 144 -14.40 -12.84 8.03
C GLU A 144 -14.29 -14.14 8.83
N VAL A 145 -14.57 -14.10 10.14
CA VAL A 145 -14.52 -15.30 10.97
C VAL A 145 -15.60 -16.31 10.56
N TRP A 146 -16.80 -15.82 10.21
CA TRP A 146 -17.86 -16.70 9.71
C TRP A 146 -17.53 -17.29 8.34
N GLU A 147 -16.96 -16.52 7.42
CA GLU A 147 -16.59 -16.98 6.07
C GLU A 147 -15.46 -18.01 6.10
N GLU A 148 -14.43 -17.80 6.93
CA GLU A 148 -13.26 -18.69 6.98
C GLU A 148 -13.45 -19.91 7.89
N SER A 149 -14.18 -19.77 9.00
CA SER A 149 -14.30 -20.83 10.02
C SER A 149 -15.71 -21.32 10.30
N GLY A 150 -16.74 -20.63 9.79
CA GLY A 150 -18.14 -20.92 10.10
C GLY A 150 -18.58 -20.51 11.51
N VAL A 151 -17.67 -19.99 12.35
CA VAL A 151 -17.95 -19.61 13.74
C VAL A 151 -18.68 -18.27 13.79
N LYS A 152 -19.76 -18.22 14.57
CA LYS A 152 -20.49 -16.98 14.83
C LYS A 152 -19.96 -16.27 16.07
N LEU A 153 -19.59 -15.00 15.91
CA LEU A 153 -19.08 -14.15 16.98
C LEU A 153 -20.16 -13.22 17.54
N GLY A 154 -20.10 -12.99 18.84
CA GLY A 154 -20.93 -12.04 19.57
C GLY A 154 -20.21 -10.71 19.81
N ARG A 155 -19.70 -10.52 21.03
CA ARG A 155 -18.98 -9.31 21.42
C ARG A 155 -17.60 -9.26 20.77
N VAL A 156 -17.27 -8.13 20.17
CA VAL A 156 -15.95 -7.82 19.59
C VAL A 156 -15.38 -6.61 20.32
N VAL A 157 -14.12 -6.67 20.74
CA VAL A 157 -13.41 -5.57 21.40
C VAL A 157 -12.11 -5.31 20.66
N ILE A 158 -11.96 -4.09 20.13
CA ILE A 158 -10.72 -3.64 19.52
C ILE A 158 -9.66 -3.51 20.61
N HIS A 159 -8.50 -4.14 20.41
CA HIS A 159 -7.40 -4.17 21.36
C HIS A 159 -6.28 -3.19 20.98
N SER A 160 -5.80 -3.28 19.74
CA SER A 160 -4.62 -2.52 19.30
C SER A 160 -4.60 -2.34 17.78
N THR A 161 -3.86 -1.35 17.29
CA THR A 161 -3.65 -1.13 15.85
C THR A 161 -2.16 -1.16 15.53
N GLN A 162 -1.82 -1.63 14.32
CA GLN A 162 -0.44 -1.67 13.85
C GLN A 162 -0.38 -1.38 12.34
N PRO A 163 0.48 -0.45 11.89
CA PRO A 163 0.77 -0.30 10.46
C PRO A 163 1.42 -1.57 9.90
N TRP A 164 0.88 -2.08 8.79
CA TRP A 164 1.40 -3.27 8.11
C TRP A 164 1.81 -2.93 6.67
N PRO A 165 3.09 -2.65 6.41
CA PRO A 165 3.56 -2.06 5.15
C PRO A 165 3.81 -3.08 4.03
N TYR A 166 2.93 -4.08 3.94
CA TYR A 166 3.04 -5.19 3.00
C TYR A 166 1.70 -5.45 2.31
N PRO A 167 1.18 -4.53 1.47
CA PRO A 167 1.86 -3.37 0.87
C PRO A 167 1.62 -2.00 1.55
N ALA A 168 0.44 -1.76 2.12
CA ALA A 168 0.09 -0.53 2.85
C ALA A 168 -1.25 -0.71 3.58
N ASN A 169 -1.29 -1.53 4.62
CA ASN A 169 -2.50 -1.83 5.39
C ASN A 169 -2.38 -1.27 6.82
N LEU A 170 -3.52 -1.06 7.48
CA LEU A 170 -3.60 -0.83 8.92
C LEU A 170 -4.27 -2.05 9.54
N MET A 171 -3.52 -2.79 10.35
CA MET A 171 -4.07 -3.92 11.09
C MET A 171 -4.80 -3.42 12.32
N ILE A 172 -6.00 -3.92 12.54
CA ILE A 172 -6.81 -3.64 13.72
C ILE A 172 -7.02 -4.97 14.43
N GLY A 173 -6.28 -5.17 15.52
CA GLY A 173 -6.39 -6.36 16.35
C GLY A 173 -7.64 -6.28 17.21
N ALA A 174 -8.45 -7.33 17.17
CA ALA A 174 -9.67 -7.45 17.96
C ALA A 174 -9.70 -8.78 18.72
N ILE A 175 -10.31 -8.76 19.90
CA ILE A 175 -10.62 -9.94 20.71
C ILE A 175 -12.13 -10.13 20.64
N ALA A 176 -12.57 -11.30 20.20
CA ALA A 176 -13.98 -11.62 20.04
C ALA A 176 -14.38 -12.88 20.81
N GLN A 177 -15.65 -12.91 21.24
CA GLN A 177 -16.23 -14.07 21.92
C GLN A 177 -17.15 -14.82 20.96
N ALA A 178 -16.95 -16.13 20.83
CA ALA A 178 -17.86 -17.00 20.10
C ALA A 178 -19.22 -17.10 20.81
N LEU A 179 -20.29 -17.24 20.04
CA LEU A 179 -21.62 -17.50 20.60
C LEU A 179 -21.72 -18.94 21.11
N PRO A 180 -22.51 -19.22 22.17
CA PRO A 180 -22.65 -20.56 22.76
C PRO A 180 -23.07 -21.66 21.77
N ASP A 181 -23.84 -21.31 20.73
CA ASP A 181 -24.28 -22.23 19.65
C ASP A 181 -23.51 -21.98 18.32
N GLY A 182 -22.46 -21.17 18.38
CA GLY A 182 -21.71 -20.67 17.23
C GLY A 182 -20.67 -21.64 16.68
N GLU A 183 -20.32 -22.68 17.43
CA GLU A 183 -19.35 -23.71 17.03
C GLU A 183 -20.08 -24.88 16.34
N ARG A 184 -20.49 -24.68 15.08
CA ARG A 184 -20.85 -25.82 14.21
C ARG A 184 -19.61 -26.35 13.50
N GLY A 185 -18.63 -26.78 14.28
CA GLY A 185 -17.42 -27.43 13.77
C GLY A 185 -17.06 -28.57 14.70
N THR A 186 -17.14 -29.81 14.20
CA THR A 186 -16.53 -30.95 14.86
C THR A 186 -15.01 -30.76 14.86
N PHE A 187 -14.47 -30.07 15.85
CA PHE A 187 -13.06 -30.23 16.20
C PHE A 187 -12.94 -31.65 16.75
N GLY A 188 -12.53 -32.56 15.87
CA GLY A 188 -12.33 -33.96 16.21
C GLY A 188 -11.45 -34.09 17.45
N THR A 189 -11.97 -34.82 18.44
CA THR A 189 -11.21 -35.43 19.52
C THR A 189 -10.06 -36.26 18.97
#